data_AF-A0A973DQU8-F1
#
_entry.id   AF-A0A973DQU8-F1
#
_cell.length_a   1.000
_cell.length_b   1.000
_cell.length_c   1.000
_cell.angle_alpha   90.00
_cell.angle_beta   90.00
_cell.angle_gamma   90.00
#
_symmetry.space_group_name_H-M   'P 1'
#
loop_
_entity.id
_entity.type
_entity.pdbx_description
1 polymer ?
#
loop_
_entity_poly.entity_id
_entity_poly.type
_entity_poly.pdbx_seq_one_letter_code
_entity_poly.pdbx_strand_id
1 'polypeptide(L)' 'MNNKLIKVMVGSRNPVKIKAVQGAMSTVFNDSVIECIGVDAPSLVAEQPMSGDETRTGAINRVR' A
#
# COMPACT_ATOMS: atom_id res chain seq x y z
N MET A 1 -4.16 26.74 -7.98
CA MET A 1 -3.35 25.60 -7.52
C MET A 1 -3.77 24.41 -8.36
N ASN A 2 -2.87 23.84 -9.16
CA ASN A 2 -3.17 22.60 -9.88
C ASN A 2 -2.89 21.46 -8.90
N ASN A 3 -3.92 20.97 -8.22
CA ASN A 3 -3.75 19.78 -7.38
C ASN A 3 -3.61 18.56 -8.29
N LYS A 4 -2.40 18.03 -8.38
CA LYS A 4 -2.10 16.82 -9.13
C LYS A 4 -2.81 15.63 -8.46
N LEU A 5 -3.49 14.79 -9.24
CA LEU A 5 -4.04 13.52 -8.75
C LEU A 5 -2.92 12.47 -8.73
N ILE A 6 -2.69 11.86 -7.57
CA ILE A 6 -1.78 10.72 -7.40
C ILE A 6 -2.62 9.50 -7.00
N LYS A 7 -2.58 8.48 -7.85
CA LYS A 7 -3.16 7.18 -7.57
C LYS A 7 -2.12 6.28 -6.90
N VAL A 8 -2.48 5.69 -5.77
CA VAL A 8 -1.61 4.82 -4.97
C VAL A 8 -2.26 3.45 -4.87
N MET A 9 -1.61 2.44 -5.47
CA MET A 9 -2.05 1.06 -5.40
C MET A 9 -1.56 0.44 -4.08
N VAL A 10 -2.47 -0.14 -3.30
CA VAL A 10 -2.16 -0.79 -2.04
C VAL A 10 -2.38 -2.28 -2.21
N GLY A 11 -1.32 -3.09 -2.09
CA GLY A 11 -1.34 -4.57 -2.21
C GLY A 11 -2.14 -5.31 -1.13
N SER A 12 -3.28 -4.78 -0.73
CA SER A 12 -4.19 -5.29 0.29
C SER A 12 -5.54 -4.58 0.18
N ARG A 13 -6.64 -5.35 0.32
CA ARG A 13 -8.00 -4.80 0.43
C ARG A 13 -8.40 -4.41 1.86
N ASN A 14 -7.54 -4.62 2.85
CA ASN A 14 -7.81 -4.23 4.23
C ASN A 14 -7.95 -2.69 4.36
N PRO A 15 -9.11 -2.17 4.80
CA PRO A 15 -9.38 -0.72 4.84
C PRO A 15 -8.46 0.03 5.81
N VAL A 16 -7.95 -0.62 6.86
CA VAL A 16 -7.01 -0.01 7.81
C VAL A 16 -5.67 0.27 7.12
N LYS A 17 -5.16 -0.68 6.33
CA LYS A 17 -3.91 -0.50 5.59
C LYS A 17 -4.05 0.58 4.52
N ILE A 18 -5.18 0.62 3.82
CA ILE A 18 -5.46 1.64 2.80
C ILE A 18 -5.49 3.04 3.42
N LYS A 19 -6.21 3.23 4.54
CA LYS A 19 -6.26 4.53 5.25
C LYS A 19 -4.91 4.96 5.79
N ALA A 20 -4.10 4.02 6.31
CA ALA A 20 -2.75 4.32 6.78
C ALA A 20 -1.86 4.86 5.65
N VAL A 21 -1.90 4.22 4.48
CA VAL A 21 -1.19 4.70 3.28
C VAL A 21 -1.71 6.06 2.84
N GLN A 22 -3.04 6.26 2.80
CA GLN A 22 -3.63 7.54 2.41
C GLN A 22 -3.18 8.69 3.32
N GLY A 23 -3.16 8.48 4.64
CA GLY A 23 -2.70 9.47 5.61
C GLY A 23 -1.22 9.82 5.43
N ALA A 24 -0.36 8.80 5.28
CA ALA A 24 1.07 9.01 5.06
C ALA A 24 1.34 9.74 3.74
N MET A 25 0.70 9.31 2.65
CA MET A 25 0.88 9.92 1.32
C MET A 25 0.34 11.35 1.27
N SER A 26 -0.79 11.64 1.92
CA SER A 26 -1.34 13.00 2.01
C SER A 26 -0.43 13.93 2.82
N THR A 27 0.30 13.39 3.80
CA THR A 27 1.28 14.16 4.58
C THR A 27 2.51 14.50 3.74
N VAL A 28 3.01 13.55 2.94
CA VAL A 28 4.20 13.72 2.10
C VAL A 28 3.90 14.60 0.87
N PHE A 29 2.73 14.44 0.26
CA PHE A 29 2.31 15.13 -0.96
C PHE A 29 1.14 16.07 -0.66
N ASN A 30 1.36 17.04 0.23
CA ASN A 30 0.35 17.96 0.75
C ASN A 30 -0.39 18.80 -0.32
N ASP A 31 0.24 19.06 -1.47
CA ASP A 31 -0.34 19.81 -2.59
C ASP A 31 -1.01 18.93 -3.66
N SER A 32 -1.16 17.62 -3.40
CA SER A 32 -1.75 16.65 -4.32
C SER A 32 -3.03 16.01 -3.77
N VAL A 33 -3.95 15.61 -4.65
CA VAL A 33 -5.06 14.75 -4.26
C VAL A 33 -4.57 13.31 -4.26
N ILE A 34 -4.69 12.62 -3.12
CA ILE A 34 -4.30 11.22 -2.97
C ILE A 34 -5.51 10.31 -3.06
N GLU A 35 -5.50 9.43 -4.06
CA GLU A 35 -6.49 8.36 -4.23
C GLU A 35 -5.82 7.00 -3.99
N CYS A 36 -6.18 6.32 -2.89
CA CYS A 36 -5.66 4.98 -2.60
C CYS A 36 -6.64 3.89 -3.05
N ILE A 37 -6.13 2.93 -3.83
CA ILE A 37 -6.92 1.81 -4.38
C ILE A 37 -6.35 0.50 -3.83
N GLY A 38 -7.16 -0.23 -3.08
CA GLY A 38 -6.81 -1.56 -2.59
C GLY A 38 -6.92 -2.62 -3.68
N VAL A 39 -5.86 -3.38 -3.90
CA VAL A 39 -5.82 -4.52 -4.82
C VAL A 39 -5.66 -5.83 -4.06
N ASP A 40 -6.23 -6.89 -4.62
CA ASP A 40 -5.89 -8.23 -4.20
C ASP A 40 -4.57 -8.63 -4.88
N ALA A 41 -3.55 -8.89 -4.08
CA ALA A 41 -2.21 -9.21 -4.56
C ALA A 41 -1.66 -10.36 -3.71
N PRO A 42 -1.34 -11.53 -4.28
CA PRO A 42 -0.85 -12.67 -3.50
C PRO A 42 0.58 -12.42 -3.00
N SER A 43 0.87 -12.82 -1.75
CA SER A 43 2.23 -12.69 -1.19
C SER A 43 3.19 -13.79 -1.61
N LEU A 44 2.70 -14.91 -2.16
CA LEU A 44 3.52 -16.06 -2.58
C LEU A 44 4.46 -16.60 -1.48
N VAL A 45 4.08 -16.40 -0.21
CA VAL A 45 4.67 -16.96 1.01
C VAL A 45 3.51 -17.39 1.92
N ALA A 46 3.79 -17.99 3.08
CA ALA A 46 2.75 -18.37 4.03
C ALA A 46 1.86 -17.16 4.43
N GLU A 47 0.58 -17.41 4.70
CA GLU A 47 -0.36 -16.37 5.18
C GLU A 47 0.10 -15.73 6.50
N GLN A 48 0.79 -16.52 7.34
CA GLN A 48 1.48 -16.06 8.53
C GLN A 48 2.98 -16.37 8.42
N PRO A 49 3.77 -15.45 7.83
CA PRO A 49 5.22 -15.58 7.78
C PRO A 49 5.81 -15.67 9.19
N MET A 50 6.78 -16.57 9.38
CA MET A 50 7.37 -16.82 10.71
C MET A 50 8.72 -16.13 10.92
N SER A 51 9.19 -15.37 9.92
CA SER A 51 10.44 -14.60 9.97
C SER A 51 10.28 -13.21 9.36
N GLY A 52 11.20 -12.30 9.72
CA GLY A 52 11.26 -10.97 9.13
C GLY A 52 11.56 -11.01 7.63
N ASP A 53 12.44 -11.91 7.19
CA ASP A 53 12.81 -12.08 5.79
C ASP A 53 11.64 -12.58 4.93
N GLU A 54 10.87 -13.54 5.45
CA GLU A 54 9.67 -14.04 4.77
C GLU A 54 8.57 -12.96 4.73
N THR A 55 8.39 -12.21 5.83
CA THR A 55 7.44 -11.08 5.89
C THR A 55 7.78 -10.03 4.83
N ARG A 56 9.08 -9.67 4.72
CA ARG A 56 9.58 -8.72 3.71
C ARG A 56 9.39 -9.26 2.30
N THR A 57 9.68 -10.54 2.08
CA THR A 57 9.49 -11.19 0.77
C THR A 57 8.02 -11.17 0.36
N GLY A 58 7.11 -11.50 1.27
CA GLY A 58 5.67 -11.42 1.03
C GLY A 58 5.20 -10.01 0.67
N ALA A 59 5.74 -8.98 1.34
CA ALA A 59 5.43 -7.59 1.00
C ALA A 59 5.94 -7.20 -0.40
N ILE A 60 7.17 -7.60 -0.76
CA ILE A 60 7.73 -7.35 -2.10
C ILE A 60 6.90 -8.05 -3.18
N ASN A 61 6.49 -9.29 -2.95
CA ASN A 61 5.69 -10.05 -3.91
C ASN A 61 4.30 -9.41 -4.15
N ARG A 62 3.71 -8.77 -3.15
CA ARG A 62 2.45 -8.03 -3.30
C ARG A 62 2.57 -6.73 -4.12
N VAL A 63 3.79 -6.22 -4.33
CA VAL A 63 4.06 -4.94 -5.01
C VAL A 63 4.52 -5.15 -6.47
N ARG A 64 5.14 -6.29 -6.77
CA ARG A 64 5.55 -6.66 -8.12
C ARG A 64 4.35 -6.84 -9.04
#